data_AF-A0A6L3X6I7-F1
#
_entry.id   AF-A0A6L3X6I7-F1
#
_cell.length_a   1.000
_cell.length_b   1.000
_cell.length_c   1.000
_cell.angle_alpha   90.00
_cell.angle_beta   90.00
_cell.angle_gamma   90.00
#
_symmetry.space_group_name_H-M   'P 1'
#
loop_
_entity.id
_entity.type
_entity.pdbx_description
1 polymer ?
#
loop_
_entity_poly.entity_id
_entity_poly.type
_entity_poly.pdbx_seq_one_letter_code
_entity_poly.pdbx_strand_id
1 'polypeptide(L)'
;MFGKLTLDAVPYHEPIIMVTVAAIIIGGAALVGLITYFGKWSYLWNEWLTSVDHKKLGIMYCIVGIVMLIRGFADAIMMRSQQALASAGEAGFLPPHHYDQIFTAHGVIMIFFVA
;
A
#
# COMPACT_ATOMS: atom_id res chain seq x y z
N MET A 1 -1.75 -13.81 -21.71
CA MET A 1 -3.16 -13.65 -22.14
C MET A 1 -4.03 -14.89 -21.91
N PHE A 2 -3.49 -16.03 -21.45
CA PHE A 2 -4.27 -17.19 -20.98
C PHE A 2 -3.82 -17.55 -19.55
N GLY A 3 -4.65 -18.28 -18.80
CA GLY A 3 -4.44 -18.60 -17.38
C GLY A 3 -5.61 -18.14 -16.50
N LYS A 4 -5.43 -18.10 -15.18
CA LYS A 4 -6.47 -17.65 -14.22
C LYS A 4 -6.70 -16.13 -14.23
N LEU A 5 -5.82 -15.35 -14.88
CA LEU A 5 -5.93 -13.90 -14.95
C LEU A 5 -7.04 -13.52 -15.94
N THR A 6 -8.17 -13.04 -15.42
CA THR A 6 -9.28 -12.47 -16.19
C THR A 6 -9.49 -11.01 -15.80
N LEU A 7 -10.26 -10.25 -16.59
CA LEU A 7 -10.64 -8.89 -16.22
C LEU A 7 -11.44 -8.87 -14.89
N ASP A 8 -12.16 -9.95 -14.60
CA ASP A 8 -12.92 -10.10 -13.35
C ASP A 8 -12.02 -10.27 -12.11
N ALA A 9 -10.71 -10.47 -12.28
CA ALA A 9 -9.76 -10.51 -11.16
C ALA A 9 -9.55 -9.12 -10.51
N VAL A 10 -9.94 -8.04 -11.18
CA VAL A 10 -9.91 -6.69 -10.63
C VAL A 10 -11.28 -6.35 -10.04
N PRO A 11 -11.37 -5.93 -8.77
CA PRO A 11 -12.64 -5.66 -8.11
C PRO A 11 -13.21 -4.28 -8.52
N TYR A 12 -13.66 -4.16 -9.78
CA TYR A 12 -14.19 -2.92 -10.35
C TYR A 12 -15.44 -2.38 -9.62
N HIS A 13 -16.19 -3.27 -8.96
CA HIS A 13 -17.41 -2.94 -8.24
C HIS A 13 -17.16 -2.45 -6.80
N GLU A 14 -15.92 -2.55 -6.29
CA GLU A 14 -15.57 -2.15 -4.94
C GLU A 14 -15.06 -0.71 -4.91
N PRO A 15 -15.85 0.27 -4.43
CA PRO A 15 -15.49 1.69 -4.54
C PRO A 15 -14.22 2.03 -3.77
N ILE A 16 -14.05 1.45 -2.57
CA ILE A 16 -12.91 1.71 -1.69
C ILE A 16 -11.61 1.26 -2.37
N ILE A 17 -11.59 0.06 -2.95
CA ILE A 17 -10.41 -0.49 -3.61
C ILE A 17 -10.08 0.31 -4.87
N MET A 18 -11.09 0.60 -5.71
CA MET A 18 -10.87 1.33 -6.95
C MET A 18 -10.35 2.75 -6.75
N VAL A 19 -10.88 3.48 -5.76
CA VAL A 19 -10.37 4.82 -5.40
C VAL A 19 -8.94 4.74 -4.89
N THR A 20 -8.64 3.74 -4.05
CA THR A 20 -7.29 3.53 -3.51
C THR A 20 -6.28 3.24 -4.62
N VAL A 21 -6.61 2.35 -5.56
CA VAL A 21 -5.75 2.03 -6.71
C VAL A 21 -5.55 3.25 -7.60
N ALA A 22 -6.60 4.02 -7.90
CA ALA A 22 -6.48 5.23 -8.68
C ALA A 22 -5.56 6.26 -8.01
N ALA A 23 -5.71 6.48 -6.70
CA ALA A 23 -4.86 7.39 -5.93
C ALA A 23 -3.39 6.95 -5.94
N ILE A 24 -3.11 5.64 -5.79
CA ILE A 24 -1.75 5.09 -5.86
C ILE A 24 -1.14 5.30 -7.26
N ILE A 25 -1.91 5.04 -8.32
CA ILE A 25 -1.43 5.24 -9.70
C ILE A 25 -1.10 6.72 -9.95
N ILE A 26 -1.98 7.64 -9.52
CA ILE A 26 -1.75 9.08 -9.67
C ILE A 26 -0.52 9.51 -8.86
N GLY A 27 -0.38 9.06 -7.61
CA GLY A 27 0.78 9.34 -6.78
C GLY A 27 2.09 8.82 -7.38
N GLY A 28 2.07 7.60 -7.92
CA GLY A 28 3.21 7.00 -8.62
C GLY A 28 3.58 7.78 -9.89
N ALA A 29 2.59 8.15 -10.71
CA ALA A 29 2.80 8.96 -11.90
C ALA A 29 3.37 10.35 -11.55
N ALA A 30 2.90 10.97 -10.47
CA ALA A 30 3.42 12.24 -9.98
C ALA A 30 4.89 12.11 -9.53
N LEU A 31 5.25 11.06 -8.78
CA LEU A 31 6.64 10.80 -8.39
C LEU A 31 7.56 10.59 -9.60
N VAL A 32 7.13 9.76 -10.56
CA VAL A 32 7.88 9.54 -11.82
C VAL A 32 8.04 10.84 -12.61
N GLY A 33 6.97 11.64 -12.69
CA GLY A 33 6.98 12.95 -13.32
C GLY A 33 7.97 13.91 -12.66
N LEU A 34 7.99 13.97 -11.32
CA LEU A 34 8.93 14.81 -10.55
C LEU A 34 10.39 14.39 -10.73
N ILE A 35 10.68 13.08 -10.69
CA ILE A 35 12.04 12.56 -10.91
C ILE A 35 12.53 12.91 -12.32
N THR A 36 11.64 12.78 -13.31
CA THR A 36 11.94 13.10 -14.71
C THR A 36 12.14 14.60 -14.90
N TYR A 37 11.27 15.44 -14.33
CA TYR A 37 11.36 16.89 -14.40
C TYR A 37 12.68 17.42 -13.78
N PHE A 38 13.10 16.87 -12.64
CA PHE A 38 14.37 17.26 -12.00
C PHE A 38 15.61 16.54 -12.55
N GLY A 39 15.46 15.65 -13.54
CA GLY A 39 16.57 14.92 -14.15
C GLY A 39 17.35 14.02 -13.18
N LYS A 40 16.71 13.53 -12.11
CA LYS A 40 17.39 12.81 -11.01
C LYS A 40 17.56 11.31 -11.25
N TRP A 41 17.23 10.81 -12.44
CA TRP A 41 17.35 9.38 -12.79
C TRP A 41 18.77 8.83 -12.61
N SER A 42 19.78 9.52 -13.15
CA SER A 42 21.18 9.09 -13.03
C SER A 42 21.67 9.09 -11.58
N TYR A 43 21.26 10.10 -10.80
CA TYR A 43 21.59 10.18 -9.37
C TYR A 43 20.95 9.02 -8.59
N LEU A 44 19.65 8.77 -8.79
CA LEU A 44 18.93 7.71 -8.10
C LEU A 44 19.53 6.33 -8.41
N TRP A 45 19.90 6.09 -9.66
CA TRP A 45 20.55 4.84 -10.07
C TRP A 45 21.91 4.64 -9.41
N ASN A 46 22.85 5.57 -9.63
CA ASN A 46 24.25 5.40 -9.22
C ASN A 46 24.45 5.55 -7.71
N GLU A 47 23.67 6.40 -7.04
CA GLU A 47 23.89 6.72 -5.63
C GLU A 47 23.04 5.93 -4.66
N TRP A 48 21.85 5.46 -5.05
CA TRP A 48 20.90 4.83 -4.14
C TRP A 48 20.58 3.39 -4.52
N LEU A 49 20.03 3.17 -5.73
CA LEU A 49 19.52 1.85 -6.12
C LEU A 49 20.62 0.79 -6.21
N THR A 50 21.81 1.15 -6.69
CA THR A 50 22.95 0.23 -6.80
C THR A 50 23.97 0.39 -5.66
N SER A 51 23.59 1.04 -4.56
CA SER A 51 24.49 1.31 -3.44
C SER A 51 24.76 0.05 -2.61
N VAL A 52 26.03 -0.14 -2.24
CA VAL A 52 26.47 -1.14 -1.24
C VAL A 52 26.75 -0.52 0.14
N ASP A 53 26.66 0.81 0.26
CA ASP A 53 26.83 1.50 1.54
C ASP A 53 25.70 1.15 2.50
N HIS A 54 26.06 0.51 3.62
CA HIS A 54 25.12 0.08 4.67
C HIS A 54 24.31 1.23 5.27
N LYS A 55 24.83 2.47 5.24
CA LYS A 55 24.08 3.65 5.72
C LYS A 55 22.94 4.00 4.76
N LYS A 56 23.21 4.01 3.46
CA LYS A 56 22.20 4.28 2.43
C LYS A 56 21.17 3.16 2.36
N LEU A 57 21.61 1.90 2.45
CA LEU A 57 20.72 0.75 2.55
C LEU A 57 19.82 0.87 3.80
N GLY A 58 20.39 1.19 4.96
CA GLY A 58 19.62 1.43 6.19
C GLY A 58 18.56 2.52 6.03
N ILE A 59 18.89 3.64 5.39
CA ILE A 59 17.93 4.70 5.09
C ILE A 59 16.79 4.18 4.19
N MET A 60 17.11 3.43 3.14
CA MET A 60 16.10 2.87 2.23
C MET A 60 15.18 1.86 2.96
N TYR A 61 15.72 1.02 3.84
CA TYR A 61 14.90 0.12 4.68
C TYR A 61 13.94 0.92 5.58
N CYS A 62 14.43 1.97 6.26
CA CYS A 62 13.57 2.83 7.07
C CYS A 62 12.49 3.53 6.23
N ILE A 63 12.82 4.00 5.02
CA ILE A 63 11.84 4.61 4.10
C ILE A 63 10.74 3.61 3.75
N VAL A 64 11.09 2.38 3.38
CA VAL A 64 10.12 1.32 3.07
C VAL A 64 9.23 1.04 4.28
N GLY A 65 9.83 0.92 5.48
CA GLY A 65 9.09 0.71 6.72
C GLY A 65 8.10 1.83 7.02
N ILE A 66 8.49 3.10 6.85
CA ILE A 66 7.61 4.26 7.07
C ILE A 66 6.46 4.28 6.03
N VAL A 67 6.74 4.00 4.75
CA VAL A 67 5.70 3.95 3.72
C VAL A 67 4.72 2.82 4.00
N MET A 68 5.21 1.65 4.40
CA MET A 68 4.38 0.49 4.74
C MET A 68 3.61 0.67 6.06
N LEU A 69 4.15 1.46 6.99
CA LEU A 69 3.44 1.85 8.22
C LEU A 69 2.15 2.61 7.89
N ILE A 70 2.17 3.51 6.90
CA ILE A 70 0.96 4.24 6.47
C ILE A 70 -0.12 3.24 6.01
N ARG A 71 0.27 2.24 5.22
CA ARG A 71 -0.66 1.19 4.76
C ARG A 71 -1.19 0.37 5.94
N GLY A 72 -0.31 -0.15 6.79
CA GLY A 72 -0.71 -0.96 7.95
C GLY A 72 -1.62 -0.17 8.91
N PHE A 73 -1.33 1.12 9.11
CA PHE A 73 -2.15 1.99 9.94
C PHE A 73 -3.53 2.28 9.34
N ALA A 74 -3.62 2.49 8.02
CA ALA A 74 -4.91 2.64 7.34
C ALA A 74 -5.79 1.39 7.53
N ASP A 75 -5.21 0.19 7.37
CA ASP A 75 -5.90 -1.07 7.62
C ASP A 75 -6.38 -1.19 9.08
N ALA A 76 -5.56 -0.75 10.04
CA ALA A 76 -5.92 -0.74 11.46
C ALA A 76 -7.11 0.18 11.76
N ILE A 77 -7.12 1.39 11.20
CA ILE A 77 -8.25 2.33 11.35
C ILE A 77 -9.52 1.71 10.78
N MET A 78 -9.47 1.14 9.58
CA MET A 78 -10.64 0.51 8.94
C MET A 78 -11.20 -0.62 9.81
N MET A 79 -10.34 -1.47 10.38
CA MET A 79 -10.79 -2.52 11.30
C MET A 79 -11.44 -1.96 12.57
N ARG A 80 -10.86 -0.93 13.19
CA ARG A 80 -11.42 -0.29 14.38
C ARG A 80 -12.76 0.37 14.10
N SER A 81 -12.90 1.07 12.98
CA SER A 81 -14.15 1.70 12.56
C SER A 81 -15.25 0.68 12.30
N GLN A 82 -14.95 -0.44 11.64
CA GLN A 82 -15.93 -1.51 11.43
C GLN A 82 -16.39 -2.11 12.76
N GLN A 83 -15.48 -2.37 13.70
CA GLN A 83 -15.86 -2.91 15.02
C GLN A 83 -16.75 -1.93 15.81
N ALA A 84 -16.47 -0.64 15.74
CA ALA A 84 -17.28 0.39 16.39
C ALA A 84 -18.72 0.42 15.83
N LEU A 85 -18.88 0.36 14.51
CA LEU A 85 -20.20 0.33 13.86
C LEU A 85 -20.97 -0.96 14.16
N ALA A 86 -20.30 -2.12 14.05
CA ALA A 86 -20.92 -3.41 14.34
C ALA A 86 -21.39 -3.50 15.80
N SER A 87 -20.63 -2.93 16.74
CA SER A 87 -21.01 -2.88 18.16
C SER A 87 -22.24 -1.99 18.41
N ALA A 88 -22.52 -1.04 17.53
CA ALA A 88 -23.70 -0.18 17.56
C ALA A 88 -24.94 -0.82 16.89
N GLY A 89 -24.83 -2.05 16.37
CA GLY A 89 -25.90 -2.74 15.66
C GLY A 89 -26.02 -2.41 14.17
N GLU A 90 -25.07 -1.65 13.62
CA GLU A 90 -25.04 -1.29 12.20
C GLU A 90 -24.32 -2.37 11.36
N ALA A 91 -24.72 -2.52 10.09
CA ALA A 91 -24.07 -3.46 9.17
C ALA A 91 -22.60 -3.08 8.84
N GLY A 92 -22.25 -1.80 8.97
CA GLY A 92 -20.92 -1.28 8.67
C GLY A 92 -20.61 -1.21 7.16
N PHE A 93 -19.33 -1.13 6.82
CA PHE A 93 -18.85 -0.95 5.44
C PHE A 93 -17.86 -2.03 4.98
N LEU A 94 -17.45 -2.94 5.87
CA LEU A 94 -16.58 -4.07 5.54
C LEU A 94 -17.31 -5.40 5.73
N PRO A 95 -17.74 -6.05 4.62
CA PRO A 95 -18.18 -7.43 4.64
C PRO A 95 -17.07 -8.37 5.16
N PRO A 96 -17.41 -9.55 5.73
CA PRO A 96 -16.43 -10.49 6.30
C PRO A 96 -15.27 -10.83 5.35
N HIS A 97 -15.58 -11.06 4.06
CA HIS A 97 -14.58 -11.35 3.03
C HIS A 97 -13.50 -10.26 2.92
N HIS A 98 -13.86 -8.97 3.02
CA HIS A 98 -12.89 -7.87 2.96
C HIS A 98 -12.23 -7.62 4.32
N TYR A 99 -12.99 -7.75 5.40
CA TYR A 99 -12.45 -7.57 6.74
C TYR A 99 -11.33 -8.56 7.04
N ASP A 100 -11.52 -9.84 6.70
CA ASP A 100 -10.53 -10.90 6.94
C ASP A 100 -9.27 -10.71 6.07
N GLN A 101 -9.43 -10.21 4.84
CA GLN A 101 -8.31 -9.83 3.97
C GLN A 101 -7.51 -8.67 4.55
N ILE A 102 -8.18 -7.62 5.05
CA ILE A 102 -7.54 -6.45 5.68
C ILE A 102 -6.78 -6.87 6.93
N PHE A 103 -7.38 -7.69 7.81
CA PHE A 103 -6.71 -8.15 9.03
C PHE A 103 -5.46 -8.99 8.71
N THR A 104 -5.59 -9.92 7.76
CA THR A 104 -4.47 -10.78 7.34
C THR A 104 -3.35 -9.95 6.73
N ALA A 105 -3.70 -9.03 5.82
CA ALA A 105 -2.73 -8.15 5.19
C ALA A 105 -2.05 -7.22 6.21
N HIS A 106 -2.82 -6.61 7.11
CA HIS A 106 -2.30 -5.76 8.18
C HIS A 106 -1.23 -6.50 9.01
N GLY A 107 -1.55 -7.70 9.48
CA GLY A 107 -0.62 -8.50 10.28
C GLY A 107 0.67 -8.81 9.53
N VAL A 108 0.58 -9.22 8.26
CA VAL A 108 1.75 -9.49 7.42
C VAL A 108 2.59 -8.23 7.23
N ILE A 109 1.96 -7.07 7.00
CA ILE A 109 2.70 -5.81 6.78
C ILE A 109 3.44 -5.38 8.03
N MET A 110 2.74 -5.34 9.16
CA MET A 110 3.32 -4.82 10.40
C MET A 110 4.48 -5.68 10.89
N ILE A 111 4.42 -7.00 10.70
CA ILE A 111 5.47 -7.92 11.16
C ILE A 111 6.62 -8.06 10.15
N PHE A 112 6.35 -8.13 8.85
CA PHE A 112 7.41 -8.42 7.86
C PHE A 112 7.97 -7.20 7.13
N PHE A 113 7.23 -6.08 7.11
CA PHE A 113 7.65 -4.89 6.36
C PHE A 113 7.86 -3.65 7.23
N VAL A 114 7.50 -3.67 8.52
CA VAL A 114 7.60 -2.52 9.44
C VAL A 114 8.47 -2.80 10.66
N ALA A 115 8.25 -3.92 11.35
CA ALA A 115 8.98 -4.32 12.57
C ALA A 115 10.43 -4.75 12.28
#